data_AF-A0A844AY42-F1
#
_entry.id   AF-A0A844AY42-F1
#
_cell.length_a   1.000
_cell.length_b   1.000
_cell.length_c   1.000
_cell.angle_alpha   90.00
_cell.angle_beta   90.00
_cell.angle_gamma   90.00
#
_symmetry.space_group_name_H-M   'P 1'
#
loop_
_entity.id
_entity.type
_entity.pdbx_description
1 polymer ?
#
loop_
_entity_poly.entity_id
_entity_poly.type
_entity_poly.pdbx_seq_one_letter_code
_entity_poly.pdbx_strand_id
1 'polypeptide(L)' 'MKQVRKETTDEALIQEFLNKGGTVKKGKTKPPKPELGLSNNLWNNKWTKEEKAAREEKPSE' A
#
# COMPACT_ATOMS: atom_id res chain seq x y z
N MET A 1 -21.16 -12.87 14.55
CA MET A 1 -21.90 -11.99 13.62
C MET A 1 -20.87 -11.16 12.84
N LYS A 2 -20.84 -11.25 11.51
CA LYS A 2 -20.00 -10.34 10.71
C LYS A 2 -20.63 -8.95 10.77
N GLN A 3 -19.90 -7.96 11.28
CA GLN A 3 -20.33 -6.57 11.21
C GLN A 3 -20.27 -6.13 9.74
N VAL A 4 -21.44 -6.04 9.10
CA VAL A 4 -21.57 -5.38 7.79
C VAL A 4 -21.55 -3.89 8.07
N ARG A 5 -20.39 -3.24 7.87
CA ARG A 5 -20.27 -1.78 8.02
C ARG A 5 -21.05 -1.14 6.88
N LYS A 6 -21.95 -0.21 7.19
CA LYS A 6 -22.64 0.59 6.18
C LYS A 6 -21.62 1.57 5.60
N GLU A 7 -21.57 1.70 4.27
CA GLU A 7 -20.58 2.53 3.58
C GLU A 7 -20.60 3.99 4.07
N THR A 8 -21.77 4.49 4.45
CA THR A 8 -21.97 5.85 4.96
C THR A 8 -21.47 6.06 6.38
N THR A 9 -21.21 5.00 7.14
CA THR A 9 -20.74 5.10 8.53
C THR A 9 -19.28 5.55 8.57
N ASP A 10 -18.47 5.14 7.60
CA ASP A 10 -17.03 5.43 7.63
C ASP A 10 -16.76 6.93 7.39
N GLU A 11 -17.47 7.57 6.47
CA GLU A 11 -17.38 9.01 6.23
C GLU A 11 -17.81 9.84 7.45
N ALA A 12 -18.92 9.46 8.09
CA ALA A 12 -19.41 10.12 9.30
C ALA A 12 -18.40 10.03 10.46
N LEU A 13 -17.78 8.86 10.64
CA LEU A 13 -16.75 8.66 11.66
C LEU A 13 -15.46 9.43 11.36
N ILE A 14 -15.05 9.50 10.08
CA ILE A 14 -13.90 10.30 9.66
C ILE A 14 -14.16 11.78 9.93
N GLN A 15 -15.35 12.29 9.60
CA GLN A 15 -15.72 13.68 9.88
C GLN A 15 -15.74 13.99 11.37
N GLU A 16 -16.30 13.10 12.20
CA GLU A 16 -16.31 13.26 13.65
C GLU A 16 -14.88 13.29 14.23
N PHE A 17 -13.98 12.44 13.72
CA PHE A 17 -12.56 12.43 14.10
C PHE A 17 -11.86 13.74 13.75
N LEU A 18 -12.09 14.28 12.55
CA LEU A 18 -11.53 15.55 12.10
C LEU A 18 -12.09 16.74 12.89
N ASN A 19 -13.40 16.75 13.15
CA ASN A 19 -14.08 17.81 13.92
C ASN A 19 -13.63 17.87 15.38
N LYS A 20 -13.25 16.72 15.97
CA LYS A 20 -12.66 16.64 17.31
C LYS A 20 -11.18 17.05 17.36
N GLY A 21 -10.61 17.54 16.25
CA GLY A 21 -9.21 17.97 16.14
C GLY A 21 -8.23 16.86 15.75
N GLY A 22 -8.73 15.71 15.30
CA GLY A 22 -7.90 14.66 14.70
C GLY A 22 -7.28 15.11 13.40
N THR A 23 -6.06 14.66 13.11
CA THR A 23 -5.35 15.00 11.87
C THR A 23 -4.91 13.74 11.13
N VAL A 24 -5.23 13.66 9.84
CA VAL A 24 -4.74 12.58 8.97
C VAL A 24 -3.40 13.00 8.40
N LYS A 25 -2.33 12.34 8.85
CA LYS A 25 -0.97 12.57 8.35
C LYS A 25 -0.53 11.37 7.54
N LYS A 26 -0.20 11.59 6.26
CA LYS A 26 0.51 10.58 5.46
C LYS A 26 1.99 10.64 5.82
N GLY A 27 2.45 9.67 6.60
CA GLY A 27 3.87 9.52 6.89
C GLY A 27 4.67 9.33 5.60
N LYS A 28 5.86 9.95 5.50
CA LYS A 28 6.80 9.66 4.42
C LYS A 28 7.40 8.27 4.66
N THR A 29 6.79 7.24 4.08
CA THR A 29 7.34 5.88 4.11
C THR A 29 8.42 5.75 3.06
N LYS A 30 9.55 5.13 3.43
CA LYS A 30 10.61 4.79 2.48
C LYS A 30 10.01 3.93 1.35
N PRO A 31 10.28 4.22 0.07
CA PRO A 31 9.80 3.37 -1.00
C PRO A 31 10.34 1.93 -0.80
N PRO A 32 9.52 0.92 -1.07
CA PRO A 32 9.98 -0.47 -1.04
C PRO A 32 11.14 -0.63 -2.03
N LYS A 33 12.08 -1.52 -1.73
CA LYS A 33 13.20 -1.79 -2.63
C LYS A 33 12.64 -2.30 -3.97
N PRO A 34 13.21 -1.88 -5.11
CA PRO A 34 12.72 -2.29 -6.43
C PRO A 34 12.85 -3.80 -6.69
N GLU A 35 13.73 -4.49 -5.95
CA GLU A 35 13.95 -5.93 -5.99
C GLU A 35 12.92 -6.76 -5.19
N LEU A 36 12.01 -6.11 -4.46
CA LEU A 36 11.03 -6.78 -3.63
C LEU A 36 9.78 -7.13 -4.46
N GLY A 37 9.36 -8.40 -4.41
CA GLY A 37 8.08 -8.83 -4.94
C GLY A 37 6.93 -8.18 -4.17
N LEU A 38 6.09 -7.44 -4.90
CA LEU A 38 4.86 -6.81 -4.39
C LEU A 38 3.59 -7.50 -4.90
N SER A 39 3.71 -8.58 -5.68
CA SER A 39 2.57 -9.37 -6.16
C SER A 39 2.11 -10.38 -5.10
N ASN A 40 0.85 -10.80 -5.17
CA ASN A 40 0.22 -11.71 -4.19
C ASN A 40 1.01 -12.99 -3.92
N ASN A 41 1.71 -13.52 -4.94
CA ASN A 41 2.45 -14.78 -4.84
C ASN A 41 3.93 -14.58 -4.46
N LEU A 42 4.41 -13.34 -4.43
CA LEU A 42 5.83 -13.01 -4.26
C LEU A 42 6.07 -12.01 -3.12
N TRP A 43 5.06 -11.80 -2.27
CA TRP A 43 5.09 -10.81 -1.20
C TRP A 43 6.34 -10.98 -0.32
N ASN A 44 7.16 -9.93 -0.28
CA ASN A 44 8.38 -9.84 0.52
C ASN A 44 9.53 -10.77 0.09
N ASN A 45 9.38 -11.49 -1.02
CA ASN A 45 10.47 -12.26 -1.63
C ASN A 45 11.30 -11.37 -2.55
N LYS A 46 12.63 -11.56 -2.53
CA LYS A 46 13.51 -10.89 -3.48
C LYS A 46 13.48 -11.63 -4.81
N TRP A 47 13.54 -10.87 -5.89
CA TRP A 47 13.68 -11.42 -7.23
C TRP A 47 14.98 -12.17 -7.40
N THR A 48 14.95 -13.23 -8.22
CA THR A 48 16.17 -13.95 -8.59
C THR A 48 17.05 -13.09 -9.49
N LYS A 49 18.30 -13.52 -9.74
CA LYS A 49 19.25 -12.74 -10.57
C LYS A 49 18.74 -12.60 -12.00
N GLU A 50 18.09 -13.64 -12.51
CA GLU A 50 17.54 -13.72 -13.85
C GLU A 50 16.34 -12.76 -14.02
N GLU A 51 15.45 -12.71 -13.04
CA GLU A 51 14.30 -11.79 -13.01
C GLU A 51 14.72 -10.32 -12.91
N LYS A 52 15.82 -10.05 -12.19
CA LYS A 52 16.41 -8.70 -12.11
C LYS A 52 16.96 -8.26 -13.46
N ALA A 53 17.73 -9.12 -14.14
CA ALA A 53 18.29 -8.81 -15.46
C ALA A 53 17.19 -8.51 -16.50
N ALA A 54 16.10 -9.31 -16.50
CA ALA A 54 14.97 -9.09 -17.41
C ALA A 54 14.21 -7.78 -17.17
N ARG A 55 14.29 -7.17 -15.98
CA ARG A 55 13.72 -5.85 -15.70
C ARG A 55 14.70 -4.71 -15.97
N GLU A 56 15.99 -4.91 -15.77
CA GLU A 56 17.00 -3.92 -16.17
C GLU A 56 17.07 -3.77 -17.69
N GLU A 57 16.79 -4.84 -18.44
CA GLU A 57 16.76 -4.82 -19.91
C GLU A 57 15.47 -4.17 -20.47
N LYS A 58 14.39 -4.09 -19.68
CA LYS A 58 13.18 -3.37 -20.07
C LYS A 58 13.27 -1.92 -19.59
N PRO A 59 13.48 -0.94 -20.49
CA PRO A 59 13.47 0.45 -20.07
C PRO A 59 12.09 0.77 -19.50
N SER A 60 12.08 1.40 -18.34
CA SER A 60 10.89 2.01 -17.75
C SER A 60 10.41 3.13 -18.68
N GLU A 61 9.39 2.84 -19.47
CA GLU A 61 8.61 3.81 -20.25
C GLU A 61 7.68 4.63 -19.34
#